data_AF-A0A6V7I7T7-F1
#
_entry.id   AF-A0A6V7I7T7-F1
#
_cell.length_a   1.000
_cell.length_b   1.000
_cell.length_c   1.000
_cell.angle_alpha   90.00
_cell.angle_beta   90.00
_cell.angle_gamma   90.00
#
_symmetry.space_group_name_H-M   'P 1'
#
loop_
_entity.id
_entity.type
_entity.pdbx_description
1 polymer ?
#
loop_
_entity_poly.entity_id
_entity_poly.type
_entity_poly.pdbx_seq_one_letter_code
_entity_poly.pdbx_strand_id
1 'polypeptide(L)'
;SPDMDMSSLLFTLYSPEYVLHDFARKMEVACVHLTEESVGVEGLLDLFDELTRLMKPSPDHSLSSHTLCRSSVLGLYVRRIIVFFEELSFSEISQLYDAFVKDFEDCAMALVDARNLPTPRIELSPMKKTGKNKNVWDGRRAELLVAQQAQALQTDEHKAMPPAELQALVRDLLSCNPHYAEVHYLSYLNCLRVNEYCGAQDSLYHCFDRMAPLEYRNGSEDRSKTFRYAALNLAALHARFNHKEVAKAALKEAIMMAQEAGDNVCLQLAHAWMYHLSKDNKSQLIERSVGKASMLGITHTTSLGLIASAHNAALEGKNPSHVFQTLIKSDVLNCQHSMTDLMSMSYAEKAALWAYYGKAEMSIVSSQLLLLHNSGSKKQTMFNGPSTCQAVINIANALVEFGEYNLASVVLDHAKERFPNEPSNKIWMLSEQLYQITKLMRHEKWSDADTIARQISSLDPIESKFRLAEVALARGDYPSGLDSINSIEKEGDLTPLNRVRAMILSSQIMNSSILPASDITGTNSLVLLNSALEMTAKYHLSYYEALVKMHLANVQ
;
A
#
# COMPACT_ATOMS: atom_id res chain seq x y z
N SER A 1 -22.09 -10.69 -4.14
CA SER A 1 -21.72 -12.08 -3.86
C SER A 1 -21.20 -12.69 -5.15
N PRO A 2 -20.22 -13.62 -5.13
CA PRO A 2 -19.96 -14.46 -6.29
C PRO A 2 -21.20 -15.28 -6.66
N ASP A 3 -21.32 -15.66 -7.95
CA ASP A 3 -22.28 -16.66 -8.38
C ASP A 3 -21.90 -17.96 -7.70
N MET A 4 -22.87 -18.50 -7.00
CA MET A 4 -22.76 -19.75 -6.29
C MET A 4 -23.46 -20.79 -7.15
N ASP A 5 -22.81 -21.94 -7.33
CA ASP A 5 -23.45 -23.11 -7.94
C ASP A 5 -24.73 -23.46 -7.18
N MET A 6 -25.74 -23.93 -7.91
CA MET A 6 -27.05 -24.26 -7.35
C MET A 6 -26.94 -25.26 -6.18
N SER A 7 -25.98 -26.19 -6.25
CA SER A 7 -25.68 -27.14 -5.18
C SER A 7 -25.19 -26.46 -3.90
N SER A 8 -24.22 -25.54 -3.99
CA SER A 8 -23.76 -24.78 -2.83
C SER A 8 -24.84 -23.83 -2.29
N LEU A 9 -25.69 -23.27 -3.15
CA LEU A 9 -26.83 -22.45 -2.73
C LEU A 9 -27.82 -23.27 -1.90
N LEU A 10 -28.24 -24.42 -2.42
CA LEU A 10 -29.14 -25.32 -1.69
C LEU A 10 -28.51 -25.80 -0.39
N PHE A 11 -27.23 -26.21 -0.40
CA PHE A 11 -26.53 -26.60 0.83
C PHE A 11 -26.51 -25.47 1.87
N THR A 12 -26.30 -24.22 1.45
CA THR A 12 -26.34 -23.05 2.34
C THR A 12 -27.75 -22.82 2.90
N LEU A 13 -28.80 -22.98 2.08
CA LEU A 13 -30.19 -22.84 2.51
C LEU A 13 -30.64 -23.98 3.46
N TYR A 14 -30.08 -25.18 3.30
CA TYR A 14 -30.24 -26.30 4.23
C TYR A 14 -29.24 -26.28 5.40
N SER A 15 -28.39 -25.25 5.52
CA SER A 15 -27.55 -25.10 6.70
C SER A 15 -28.43 -24.82 7.92
N PRO A 16 -28.15 -25.44 9.08
CA PRO A 16 -28.88 -25.15 10.33
C PRO A 16 -28.71 -23.69 10.78
N GLU A 17 -27.80 -22.93 10.16
CA GLU A 17 -27.48 -21.53 10.48
C GLU A 17 -28.60 -20.55 10.11
N TYR A 18 -29.40 -20.81 9.06
CA TYR A 18 -30.31 -19.82 8.49
C TYR A 18 -31.82 -20.08 8.70
N VAL A 19 -32.22 -21.26 9.21
CA VAL A 19 -33.64 -21.65 9.38
C VAL A 19 -34.47 -21.44 8.10
N LEU A 20 -33.90 -21.77 6.93
CA LEU A 20 -34.51 -21.58 5.60
C LEU A 20 -34.96 -22.89 4.94
N HIS A 21 -35.04 -23.99 5.69
CA HIS A 21 -35.38 -25.31 5.14
C HIS A 21 -36.72 -25.35 4.38
N ASP A 22 -37.76 -24.71 4.92
CA ASP A 22 -39.08 -24.66 4.27
C ASP A 22 -39.05 -23.83 2.98
N PHE A 23 -38.23 -22.78 2.95
CA PHE A 23 -38.00 -21.98 1.75
C PHE A 23 -37.23 -22.78 0.69
N ALA A 24 -36.15 -23.46 1.10
CA ALA A 24 -35.36 -24.31 0.21
C ALA A 24 -36.21 -25.38 -0.47
N ARG A 25 -37.07 -26.07 0.30
CA ARG A 25 -37.97 -27.09 -0.25
C ARG A 25 -38.98 -26.52 -1.23
N LYS A 26 -39.54 -25.33 -0.96
CA LYS A 26 -40.46 -24.66 -1.90
C LYS A 26 -39.74 -24.22 -3.17
N MET A 27 -38.51 -23.74 -3.05
CA MET A 27 -37.68 -23.35 -4.19
C MET A 27 -37.37 -24.56 -5.09
N GLU A 28 -37.00 -25.70 -4.51
CA GLU A 28 -36.78 -26.94 -5.28
C GLU A 28 -38.02 -27.37 -6.06
N VAL A 29 -39.20 -27.39 -5.42
CA VAL A 29 -40.46 -27.75 -6.09
C VAL A 29 -40.76 -26.81 -7.26
N ALA A 30 -40.54 -25.51 -7.08
CA ALA A 30 -40.73 -24.53 -8.14
C ALA A 30 -39.72 -24.71 -9.29
N CYS A 31 -38.45 -24.99 -8.97
CA CYS A 31 -37.43 -25.28 -9.98
C CYS A 31 -37.74 -26.55 -10.77
N VAL A 32 -38.19 -27.63 -10.11
CA VAL A 32 -38.61 -28.87 -10.80
C VAL A 32 -39.71 -28.58 -11.81
N HIS A 33 -40.73 -27.82 -11.41
CA HIS A 33 -41.83 -27.44 -12.31
C HIS A 33 -41.34 -26.64 -13.52
N LEU A 34 -40.40 -25.71 -13.33
CA LEU A 34 -39.80 -24.93 -14.42
C LEU A 34 -38.96 -25.79 -15.38
N THR A 35 -38.43 -26.93 -14.93
CA THR A 35 -37.67 -27.87 -15.78
C THR A 35 -38.53 -28.91 -16.51
N GLU A 36 -39.85 -28.94 -16.30
CA GLU A 36 -40.73 -29.88 -16.99
C GLU A 36 -40.82 -29.53 -18.49
N GLU A 37 -40.59 -30.53 -19.37
CA GLU A 37 -40.65 -30.36 -20.83
C GLU A 37 -41.99 -29.77 -21.34
N SER A 38 -43.07 -29.96 -20.58
CA SER A 38 -44.39 -29.42 -20.88
C SER A 38 -44.54 -27.92 -20.63
N VAL A 39 -43.68 -27.33 -19.79
CA VAL A 39 -43.69 -25.90 -19.45
C VAL A 39 -42.75 -25.13 -20.38
N GLY A 40 -41.56 -25.68 -20.62
CA GLY A 40 -40.57 -25.08 -21.52
C GLY A 40 -40.23 -23.62 -21.17
N VAL A 41 -39.91 -22.83 -22.19
CA VAL A 41 -39.54 -21.41 -22.06
C VAL A 41 -40.68 -20.54 -21.50
N GLU A 42 -41.94 -20.97 -21.65
CA GLU A 42 -43.13 -20.24 -21.17
C GLU A 42 -43.12 -20.04 -19.65
N GLY A 43 -42.66 -21.04 -18.88
CA GLY A 43 -42.56 -20.92 -17.42
C GLY A 43 -41.58 -19.85 -16.96
N LEU A 44 -40.52 -19.60 -17.74
CA LEU A 44 -39.55 -18.54 -17.45
C LEU A 44 -40.16 -17.16 -17.78
N LEU A 45 -40.95 -17.04 -18.85
CA LEU A 45 -41.70 -15.81 -19.15
C LEU A 45 -42.72 -15.49 -18.05
N ASP A 46 -43.48 -16.49 -17.61
CA ASP A 46 -44.47 -16.35 -16.53
C ASP A 46 -43.82 -15.89 -15.21
N LEU A 47 -42.65 -16.44 -14.87
CA LEU A 47 -41.89 -16.03 -13.69
C LEU A 47 -41.52 -14.53 -13.73
N PHE A 48 -41.06 -14.04 -14.88
CA PHE A 48 -40.70 -12.63 -15.05
C PHE A 48 -41.93 -11.70 -15.07
N ASP A 49 -43.08 -12.19 -15.55
CA ASP A 49 -44.36 -11.49 -15.46
C ASP A 49 -44.87 -11.38 -14.01
N GLU A 50 -44.70 -12.44 -13.21
CA GLU A 50 -44.99 -12.41 -11.77
C GLU A 50 -44.06 -11.44 -11.02
N LEU A 51 -42.75 -11.48 -11.30
CA LEU A 51 -41.78 -10.53 -10.75
C LEU A 51 -42.17 -9.09 -11.08
N THR A 52 -42.60 -8.84 -12.31
CA THR A 52 -43.07 -7.51 -12.76
C THR A 52 -44.34 -7.08 -12.02
N ARG A 53 -45.24 -8.03 -11.71
CA ARG A 53 -46.48 -7.77 -10.95
C ARG A 53 -46.19 -7.43 -9.50
N LEU A 54 -45.23 -8.10 -8.85
CA LEU A 54 -44.78 -7.79 -7.48
C LEU A 54 -44.24 -6.36 -7.34
N MET A 55 -43.79 -5.76 -8.44
CA MET A 55 -43.30 -4.38 -8.47
C MET A 55 -44.39 -3.33 -8.71
N LYS A 56 -45.56 -3.72 -9.25
CA LYS A 56 -46.66 -2.80 -9.56
C LYS A 56 -47.45 -2.49 -8.28
N PRO A 57 -47.90 -1.24 -8.05
CA PRO A 57 -48.82 -0.95 -6.95
C PRO A 57 -50.11 -1.76 -7.17
N SER A 58 -50.64 -2.41 -6.13
CA SER A 58 -51.99 -2.96 -6.23
C SER A 58 -52.97 -1.80 -6.48
N PRO A 59 -53.86 -1.90 -7.48
CA PRO A 59 -54.75 -0.81 -7.87
C PRO A 59 -55.80 -0.47 -6.80
N ASP A 60 -56.00 -1.36 -5.82
CA ASP A 60 -57.03 -1.19 -4.79
C ASP A 60 -56.38 -1.00 -3.40
N HIS A 61 -56.73 0.13 -2.79
CA HIS A 61 -56.39 0.61 -1.44
C HIS A 61 -55.04 1.34 -1.27
N SER A 62 -55.17 2.64 -0.94
CA SER A 62 -54.13 3.60 -0.54
C SER A 62 -53.33 3.24 0.72
N LEU A 63 -53.51 2.04 1.27
CA LEU A 63 -52.82 1.49 2.44
C LEU A 63 -52.21 0.10 2.18
N SER A 64 -52.24 -0.38 0.93
CA SER A 64 -51.59 -1.64 0.56
C SER A 64 -50.06 -1.47 0.63
N SER A 65 -49.44 -2.17 1.56
CA SER A 65 -47.99 -2.25 1.65
C SER A 65 -47.44 -2.84 0.35
N HIS A 66 -46.55 -2.12 -0.34
CA HIS A 66 -45.80 -2.71 -1.44
C HIS A 66 -45.09 -3.96 -0.93
N THR A 67 -45.43 -5.15 -1.45
CA THR A 67 -44.71 -6.39 -1.12
C THR A 67 -43.22 -6.24 -1.42
N LEU A 68 -42.88 -5.48 -2.48
CA LEU A 68 -41.52 -5.05 -2.77
C LEU A 68 -41.45 -3.54 -3.08
N CYS A 69 -40.73 -2.79 -2.27
CA CYS A 69 -40.52 -1.35 -2.50
C CYS A 69 -39.53 -1.10 -3.65
N ARG A 70 -39.94 -0.32 -4.67
CA ARG A 70 -39.14 -0.03 -5.87
C ARG A 70 -37.82 0.69 -5.63
N SER A 71 -37.70 1.43 -4.53
CA SER A 71 -36.48 2.17 -4.14
C SER A 71 -35.59 1.39 -3.16
N SER A 72 -36.05 0.23 -2.66
CA SER A 72 -35.23 -0.63 -1.83
C SER A 72 -34.13 -1.32 -2.65
N VAL A 73 -33.07 -1.81 -1.99
CA VAL A 73 -31.98 -2.55 -2.64
C VAL A 73 -32.50 -3.77 -3.41
N LEU A 74 -33.44 -4.51 -2.81
CA LEU A 74 -34.09 -5.67 -3.45
C LEU A 74 -34.97 -5.24 -4.63
N GLY A 75 -35.68 -4.12 -4.50
CA GLY A 75 -36.46 -3.53 -5.60
C GLY A 75 -35.58 -3.12 -6.79
N LEU A 76 -34.42 -2.50 -6.53
CA LEU A 76 -33.46 -2.15 -7.59
C LEU A 76 -32.87 -3.40 -8.27
N TYR A 77 -32.59 -4.46 -7.50
CA TYR A 77 -32.12 -5.73 -8.04
C TYR A 77 -33.15 -6.38 -8.97
N VAL A 78 -34.41 -6.50 -8.53
CA VAL A 78 -35.50 -7.08 -9.34
C VAL A 78 -35.76 -6.25 -10.60
N ARG A 79 -35.77 -4.91 -10.51
CA ARG A 79 -35.91 -4.03 -11.70
C ARG A 79 -34.80 -4.27 -12.71
N ARG A 80 -33.56 -4.36 -12.22
CA ARG A 80 -32.40 -4.59 -13.07
C ARG A 80 -32.54 -5.92 -13.81
N ILE A 81 -32.92 -6.98 -13.11
CA ILE A 81 -33.14 -8.30 -13.70
C ILE A 81 -34.24 -8.28 -14.76
N ILE A 82 -35.38 -7.64 -14.47
CA ILE A 82 -36.48 -7.49 -15.44
C ILE A 82 -35.99 -6.77 -16.70
N VAL A 83 -35.29 -5.64 -16.55
CA VAL A 83 -34.77 -4.88 -17.71
C VAL A 83 -33.78 -5.72 -18.53
N PHE A 84 -32.85 -6.42 -17.89
CA PHE A 84 -31.91 -7.30 -18.62
C PHE A 84 -32.63 -8.41 -19.37
N PHE A 85 -33.68 -8.97 -18.78
CA PHE A 85 -34.46 -10.03 -19.42
C PHE A 85 -35.29 -9.51 -20.60
N GLU A 86 -35.91 -8.32 -20.48
CA GLU A 86 -36.63 -7.65 -21.57
C GLU A 86 -35.72 -7.28 -22.75
N GLU A 87 -34.41 -7.10 -22.52
CA GLU A 87 -33.42 -6.83 -23.57
C GLU A 87 -32.96 -8.09 -24.34
N LEU A 88 -33.24 -9.31 -23.83
CA LEU A 88 -32.84 -10.56 -24.48
C LEU A 88 -33.72 -10.88 -25.69
N SER A 89 -33.10 -11.36 -26.76
CA SER A 89 -33.81 -11.97 -27.88
C SER A 89 -34.36 -13.35 -27.48
N PHE A 90 -35.38 -13.83 -28.20
CA PHE A 90 -35.96 -15.16 -27.93
C PHE A 90 -34.93 -16.30 -27.99
N SER A 91 -33.92 -16.19 -28.87
CA SER A 91 -32.80 -17.14 -28.95
C SER A 91 -31.97 -17.15 -27.67
N GLU A 92 -31.69 -15.98 -27.09
CA GLU A 92 -30.94 -15.85 -25.84
C GLU A 92 -31.77 -16.31 -24.63
N ILE A 93 -33.09 -16.05 -24.63
CA ILE A 93 -34.01 -16.58 -23.61
C ILE A 93 -34.04 -18.11 -23.64
N SER A 94 -34.07 -18.71 -24.84
CA SER A 94 -34.01 -20.16 -25.00
C SER A 94 -32.68 -20.73 -24.48
N GLN A 95 -31.55 -20.08 -24.80
CA GLN A 95 -30.24 -20.47 -24.28
C GLN A 95 -30.14 -20.33 -22.75
N LEU A 96 -30.76 -19.30 -22.17
CA LEU A 96 -30.83 -19.11 -20.73
C LEU A 96 -31.64 -20.24 -20.06
N TYR A 97 -32.77 -20.62 -20.67
CA TYR A 97 -33.58 -21.74 -20.22
C TYR A 97 -32.80 -23.06 -20.27
N ASP A 98 -32.16 -23.36 -21.39
CA ASP A 98 -31.35 -24.57 -21.56
C ASP A 98 -30.18 -24.62 -20.55
N ALA A 99 -29.53 -23.48 -20.30
CA ALA A 99 -28.49 -23.36 -19.28
C ALA A 99 -29.03 -23.58 -17.86
N PHE A 100 -30.20 -23.03 -17.55
CA PHE A 100 -30.86 -23.23 -16.26
C PHE A 100 -31.25 -24.69 -16.02
N VAL A 101 -31.85 -25.35 -17.01
CA VAL A 101 -32.23 -26.77 -16.94
C VAL A 101 -30.99 -27.62 -16.69
N LYS A 102 -29.93 -27.40 -17.46
CA LYS A 102 -28.67 -28.12 -17.30
C LYS A 102 -28.04 -27.93 -15.93
N ASP A 103 -27.95 -26.70 -15.43
CA ASP A 103 -27.40 -26.40 -14.11
C ASP A 103 -28.23 -27.04 -12.98
N PHE A 104 -29.55 -27.12 -13.15
CA PHE A 104 -30.45 -27.76 -12.20
C PHE A 104 -30.34 -29.29 -12.21
N GLU A 105 -30.24 -29.90 -13.39
CA GLU A 105 -30.01 -31.35 -13.55
C GLU A 105 -28.66 -31.77 -12.95
N ASP A 106 -27.58 -31.03 -13.24
CA ASP A 106 -26.26 -31.28 -12.66
C ASP A 106 -26.30 -31.19 -11.12
N CYS A 107 -27.07 -30.25 -10.57
CA CYS A 107 -27.29 -30.11 -9.13
C CYS A 107 -28.10 -31.28 -8.54
N ALA A 108 -29.19 -31.68 -9.20
CA ALA A 108 -30.03 -32.80 -8.76
C ALA A 108 -29.23 -34.10 -8.69
N MET A 109 -28.37 -34.35 -9.68
CA MET A 109 -27.45 -35.49 -9.69
C MET A 109 -26.44 -35.43 -8.53
N ALA A 110 -25.82 -34.27 -8.28
CA ALA A 110 -24.88 -34.10 -7.16
C ALA A 110 -25.53 -34.32 -5.78
N LEU A 111 -26.79 -33.91 -5.61
CA LEU A 111 -27.55 -34.10 -4.36
C LEU A 111 -27.97 -35.57 -4.15
N VAL A 112 -28.29 -36.30 -5.22
CA VAL A 112 -28.58 -37.74 -5.15
C VAL A 112 -27.32 -38.52 -4.77
N ASP A 113 -26.16 -38.20 -5.36
CA ASP A 113 -24.88 -38.82 -5.02
C ASP A 113 -24.46 -38.55 -3.57
N ALA A 114 -24.69 -37.34 -3.05
CA ALA A 114 -24.42 -36.98 -1.66
C ALA A 114 -25.31 -37.73 -0.65
N ARG A 115 -26.55 -38.07 -1.02
CA ARG A 115 -27.48 -38.86 -0.18
C ARG A 115 -27.17 -40.36 -0.19
N ASN A 116 -26.44 -40.85 -1.19
CA ASN A 116 -26.09 -42.27 -1.35
C ASN A 116 -24.79 -42.68 -0.61
N LEU A 117 -24.08 -41.73 0.03
CA LEU A 117 -22.87 -42.04 0.81
C LEU A 117 -23.22 -42.63 2.20
N PRO A 118 -22.65 -43.78 2.60
CA PRO A 118 -23.03 -44.45 3.85
C PRO A 118 -22.32 -43.86 5.07
N THR A 119 -22.49 -42.56 5.36
CA THR A 119 -22.38 -41.95 6.72
C THR A 119 -22.59 -40.43 6.66
N PRO A 120 -23.40 -39.82 7.56
CA PRO A 120 -23.52 -38.37 7.67
C PRO A 120 -22.38 -37.84 8.54
N ARG A 121 -21.19 -37.68 7.97
CA ARG A 121 -20.16 -36.80 8.53
C ARG A 121 -19.94 -35.65 7.56
N ILE A 122 -20.59 -34.53 7.87
CA ILE A 122 -20.31 -33.23 7.27
C ILE A 122 -18.96 -32.78 7.84
N GLU A 123 -17.86 -33.29 7.28
CA GLU A 123 -16.59 -32.58 7.30
C GLU A 123 -16.52 -31.81 5.97
N LEU A 124 -16.50 -30.48 6.08
CA LEU A 124 -16.30 -29.56 4.97
C LEU A 124 -14.89 -29.74 4.38
N SER A 125 -14.70 -30.78 3.57
CA SER A 125 -13.59 -30.80 2.62
C SER A 125 -14.04 -30.13 1.33
N PRO A 126 -13.31 -29.13 0.79
CA PRO A 126 -13.69 -28.49 -0.46
C PRO A 126 -13.65 -29.54 -1.56
N MET A 127 -14.82 -29.85 -2.12
CA MET A 127 -14.95 -30.66 -3.33
C MET A 127 -13.95 -30.14 -4.36
N LYS A 128 -13.06 -31.03 -4.81
CA LYS A 128 -12.14 -30.75 -5.90
C LYS A 128 -12.96 -30.24 -7.08
N LYS A 129 -12.67 -29.01 -7.52
CA LYS A 129 -13.20 -28.42 -8.75
C LYS A 129 -12.73 -29.26 -9.95
N THR A 130 -13.43 -30.35 -10.24
CA THR A 130 -13.28 -31.09 -11.49
C THR A 130 -14.21 -30.47 -12.50
N GLY A 131 -13.70 -29.51 -13.26
CA GLY A 131 -14.42 -28.89 -14.36
C GLY A 131 -13.78 -27.57 -14.76
N LYS A 132 -13.21 -27.52 -15.97
CA LYS A 132 -12.78 -26.27 -16.62
C LYS A 132 -14.02 -25.44 -16.99
N ASN A 133 -14.77 -24.97 -16.00
CA ASN A 133 -15.67 -23.85 -16.26
C ASN A 133 -14.76 -22.62 -16.31
N LYS A 134 -14.53 -22.10 -17.52
CA LYS A 134 -14.01 -20.74 -17.68
C LYS A 134 -14.89 -19.87 -16.79
N ASN A 135 -14.31 -19.24 -15.76
CA ASN A 135 -15.06 -18.35 -14.89
C ASN A 135 -15.68 -17.27 -15.77
N VAL A 136 -16.99 -17.37 -16.03
CA VAL A 136 -17.73 -16.32 -16.70
C VAL A 136 -17.87 -15.21 -15.67
N TRP A 137 -17.12 -14.15 -15.86
CA TRP A 137 -17.14 -13.00 -14.98
C TRP A 137 -18.30 -12.08 -15.39
N ASP A 138 -19.31 -11.94 -14.54
CA ASP A 138 -20.25 -10.81 -14.65
C ASP A 138 -19.47 -9.49 -14.47
N GLY A 139 -19.80 -8.47 -15.27
CA GLY A 139 -19.10 -7.19 -15.29
C GLY A 139 -19.04 -6.53 -13.90
N ARG A 140 -20.15 -6.55 -13.15
CA ARG A 140 -20.18 -5.96 -11.80
C ARG A 140 -19.37 -6.76 -10.77
N ARG A 141 -19.28 -8.08 -10.95
CA ARG A 141 -18.47 -8.97 -10.10
C ARG A 141 -16.98 -8.72 -10.33
N ALA A 142 -16.58 -8.61 -11.59
CA ALA A 142 -15.23 -8.25 -11.97
C ALA A 142 -14.85 -6.87 -11.41
N GLU A 143 -15.72 -5.87 -11.56
CA GLU A 143 -15.53 -4.52 -10.99
C GLU A 143 -15.36 -4.53 -9.48
N LEU A 144 -16.24 -5.22 -8.76
CA LEU A 144 -16.16 -5.30 -7.31
C LEU A 144 -14.86 -5.98 -6.87
N LEU A 145 -14.47 -7.07 -7.54
CA LEU A 145 -13.26 -7.81 -7.21
C LEU A 145 -12.01 -6.97 -7.49
N VAL A 146 -11.94 -6.30 -8.64
CA VAL A 146 -10.84 -5.39 -9.00
C VAL A 146 -10.74 -4.26 -7.98
N ALA A 147 -11.86 -3.63 -7.62
CA ALA A 147 -11.88 -2.57 -6.62
C ALA A 147 -11.45 -3.06 -5.23
N GLN A 148 -11.92 -4.24 -4.80
CA GLN A 148 -11.51 -4.84 -3.53
C GLN A 148 -10.02 -5.17 -3.49
N GLN A 149 -9.47 -5.72 -4.57
CA GLN A 149 -8.04 -6.03 -4.65
C GLN A 149 -7.20 -4.76 -4.73
N ALA A 150 -7.62 -3.74 -5.48
CA ALA A 150 -6.94 -2.44 -5.51
C ALA A 150 -6.95 -1.77 -4.13
N GLN A 151 -8.08 -1.81 -3.42
CA GLN A 151 -8.19 -1.29 -2.06
C GLN A 151 -7.31 -2.09 -1.08
N ALA A 152 -7.25 -3.42 -1.21
CA ALA A 152 -6.38 -4.26 -0.40
C ALA A 152 -4.90 -3.92 -0.66
N LEU A 153 -4.46 -3.80 -1.91
CA LEU A 153 -3.09 -3.38 -2.24
C LEU A 153 -2.73 -1.99 -1.68
N GLN A 154 -3.69 -1.06 -1.63
CA GLN A 154 -3.45 0.28 -1.11
C GLN A 154 -3.41 0.33 0.42
N THR A 155 -4.27 -0.44 1.10
CA THR A 155 -4.47 -0.34 2.56
C THR A 155 -3.82 -1.44 3.36
N ASP A 156 -3.84 -2.68 2.88
CA ASP A 156 -3.35 -3.86 3.59
C ASP A 156 -2.98 -4.96 2.61
N GLU A 157 -1.72 -4.96 2.19
CA GLU A 157 -1.21 -5.90 1.18
C GLU A 157 -1.35 -7.36 1.62
N HIS A 158 -1.27 -7.65 2.92
CA HIS A 158 -1.43 -9.01 3.45
C HIS A 158 -2.85 -9.56 3.20
N LYS A 159 -3.85 -8.69 3.02
CA LYS A 159 -5.22 -9.11 2.63
C LYS A 159 -5.40 -9.26 1.12
N ALA A 160 -4.48 -8.74 0.32
CA ALA A 160 -4.52 -8.88 -1.12
C ALA A 160 -4.06 -10.28 -1.53
N MET A 161 -4.49 -10.75 -2.71
CA MET A 161 -4.01 -12.03 -3.22
C MET A 161 -2.49 -12.01 -3.47
N PRO A 162 -1.80 -13.16 -3.36
CA PRO A 162 -0.38 -13.28 -3.71
C PRO A 162 -0.10 -12.77 -5.14
N PRO A 163 1.10 -12.23 -5.43
CA PRO A 163 1.44 -11.67 -6.75
C PRO A 163 1.15 -12.58 -7.94
N ALA A 164 1.50 -13.86 -7.83
CA ALA A 164 1.31 -14.84 -8.90
C ALA A 164 -0.17 -15.15 -9.15
N GLU A 165 -0.95 -15.28 -8.08
CA GLU A 165 -2.40 -15.56 -8.14
C GLU A 165 -3.17 -14.34 -8.66
N LEU A 166 -2.82 -13.14 -8.20
CA LEU A 166 -3.41 -11.91 -8.70
C LEU A 166 -3.13 -11.73 -10.20
N GLN A 167 -1.92 -12.04 -10.66
CA GLN A 167 -1.61 -11.97 -12.09
C GLN A 167 -2.35 -13.03 -12.92
N ALA A 168 -2.60 -14.21 -12.35
CA ALA A 168 -3.44 -15.21 -12.99
C ALA A 168 -4.88 -14.71 -13.13
N LEU A 169 -5.45 -14.13 -12.07
CA LEU A 169 -6.78 -13.51 -12.13
C LEU A 169 -6.84 -12.38 -13.17
N VAL A 170 -5.83 -11.51 -13.22
CA VAL A 170 -5.74 -10.44 -14.22
C VAL A 170 -5.77 -11.01 -15.63
N ARG A 171 -4.99 -12.07 -15.91
CA ARG A 171 -5.01 -12.74 -17.23
C ARG A 171 -6.37 -13.34 -17.55
N ASP A 172 -7.02 -13.96 -16.58
CA ASP A 172 -8.35 -14.56 -16.76
C ASP A 172 -9.39 -13.47 -17.07
N LEU A 173 -9.40 -12.36 -16.33
CA LEU A 173 -10.29 -11.22 -16.55
C LEU A 173 -10.08 -10.58 -17.94
N LEU A 174 -8.82 -10.39 -18.33
CA LEU A 174 -8.48 -9.84 -19.66
C LEU A 174 -8.80 -10.81 -20.80
N SER A 175 -8.80 -12.12 -20.55
CA SER A 175 -9.24 -13.11 -21.54
C SER A 175 -10.73 -13.01 -21.86
N CYS A 176 -11.55 -12.54 -20.90
CA CYS A 176 -12.97 -12.29 -21.08
C CYS A 176 -13.23 -10.91 -21.69
N ASN A 177 -12.54 -9.87 -21.21
CA ASN A 177 -12.68 -8.51 -21.72
C ASN A 177 -11.30 -7.82 -21.84
N PRO A 178 -10.69 -7.81 -23.04
CA PRO A 178 -9.40 -7.15 -23.28
C PRO A 178 -9.42 -5.62 -23.14
N HIS A 179 -10.59 -4.99 -23.15
CA HIS A 179 -10.74 -3.53 -23.07
C HIS A 179 -10.91 -3.02 -21.64
N TYR A 180 -10.83 -3.89 -20.64
CA TYR A 180 -11.08 -3.52 -19.26
C TYR A 180 -9.89 -2.79 -18.61
N ALA A 181 -9.91 -1.45 -18.65
CA ALA A 181 -8.77 -0.61 -18.27
C ALA A 181 -8.36 -0.73 -16.79
N GLU A 182 -9.33 -0.88 -15.89
CA GLU A 182 -9.11 -1.00 -14.44
C GLU A 182 -8.34 -2.29 -14.08
N VAL A 183 -8.50 -3.35 -14.88
CA VAL A 183 -7.73 -4.59 -14.69
C VAL A 183 -6.27 -4.39 -15.07
N HIS A 184 -5.99 -3.59 -16.11
CA HIS A 184 -4.62 -3.18 -16.43
C HIS A 184 -4.03 -2.30 -15.33
N TYR A 185 -4.82 -1.41 -14.71
CA TYR A 185 -4.37 -0.64 -13.55
C TYR A 185 -4.04 -1.54 -12.36
N LEU A 186 -4.85 -2.58 -12.11
CA LEU A 186 -4.58 -3.58 -11.08
C LEU A 186 -3.29 -4.36 -11.36
N SER A 187 -3.04 -4.72 -12.62
CA SER A 187 -1.76 -5.31 -13.07
C SER A 187 -0.59 -4.36 -12.81
N TYR A 188 -0.74 -3.07 -13.10
CA TYR A 188 0.26 -2.04 -12.78
C TYR A 188 0.58 -1.99 -11.28
N LEU A 189 -0.44 -1.95 -10.41
CA LEU A 189 -0.23 -1.99 -8.95
C LEU A 189 0.43 -3.29 -8.49
N ASN A 190 0.09 -4.43 -9.11
CA ASN A 190 0.71 -5.72 -8.84
C ASN A 190 2.19 -5.75 -9.22
N CYS A 191 2.56 -5.22 -10.38
CA CYS A 191 3.95 -5.10 -10.82
C CYS A 191 4.76 -4.15 -9.93
N LEU A 192 4.15 -3.07 -9.43
CA LEU A 192 4.81 -2.14 -8.51
C LEU A 192 5.25 -2.81 -7.21
N ARG A 193 4.41 -3.64 -6.58
CA ARG A 193 4.78 -4.31 -5.30
C ARG A 193 5.89 -5.34 -5.45
N VAL A 194 6.07 -5.94 -6.63
CA VAL A 194 7.16 -6.87 -6.93
C VAL A 194 8.37 -6.19 -7.57
N ASN A 195 8.36 -4.85 -7.67
CA ASN A 195 9.44 -4.05 -8.25
C ASN A 195 9.76 -4.45 -9.71
N GLU A 196 8.74 -4.80 -10.50
CA GLU A 196 8.87 -5.15 -11.93
C GLU A 196 8.60 -3.93 -12.82
N TYR A 197 9.65 -3.29 -13.30
CA TYR A 197 9.55 -2.04 -14.07
C TYR A 197 8.83 -2.21 -15.41
N CYS A 198 9.28 -3.14 -16.27
CA CYS A 198 8.75 -3.28 -17.63
C CYS A 198 7.26 -3.65 -17.61
N GLY A 199 6.87 -4.62 -16.79
CA GLY A 199 5.47 -5.02 -16.62
C GLY A 199 4.59 -3.89 -16.07
N ALA A 200 5.11 -3.08 -15.14
CA ALA A 200 4.41 -1.91 -14.64
C ALA A 200 4.21 -0.85 -15.74
N GLN A 201 5.25 -0.56 -16.52
CA GLN A 201 5.19 0.42 -17.61
C GLN A 201 4.18 -0.01 -18.69
N ASP A 202 4.25 -1.26 -19.15
CA ASP A 202 3.36 -1.80 -20.18
C ASP A 202 1.90 -1.82 -19.69
N SER A 203 1.68 -2.26 -18.46
CA SER A 203 0.34 -2.27 -17.84
C SER A 203 -0.24 -0.86 -17.69
N LEU A 204 0.61 0.13 -17.37
CA LEU A 204 0.20 1.52 -17.23
C LEU A 204 -0.22 2.13 -18.57
N TYR A 205 0.58 1.92 -19.63
CA TYR A 205 0.20 2.36 -20.99
C TYR A 205 -1.09 1.69 -21.43
N HIS A 206 -1.19 0.37 -21.25
CA HIS A 206 -2.40 -0.37 -21.59
C HIS A 206 -3.66 0.13 -20.85
N CYS A 207 -3.52 0.55 -19.60
CA CYS A 207 -4.61 1.15 -18.84
C CYS A 207 -5.06 2.48 -19.45
N PHE A 208 -4.13 3.43 -19.64
CA PHE A 208 -4.48 4.77 -20.12
C PHE A 208 -4.87 4.82 -21.60
N ASP A 209 -4.30 3.95 -22.45
CA ASP A 209 -4.69 3.81 -23.85
C ASP A 209 -6.14 3.33 -24.00
N ARG A 210 -6.62 2.49 -23.07
CA ARG A 210 -7.99 1.96 -23.07
C ARG A 210 -8.97 2.89 -22.36
N MET A 211 -8.51 3.70 -21.40
CA MET A 211 -9.29 4.80 -20.84
C MET A 211 -9.45 5.97 -21.81
N ALA A 212 -8.56 6.11 -22.80
CA ALA A 212 -8.68 7.13 -23.82
C ALA A 212 -9.96 6.89 -24.63
N PRO A 213 -10.91 7.85 -24.66
CA PRO A 213 -12.18 7.65 -25.36
C PRO A 213 -11.94 7.34 -26.83
N LEU A 214 -12.55 6.25 -27.33
CA LEU A 214 -12.77 6.08 -28.76
C LEU A 214 -13.59 7.29 -29.26
N GLU A 215 -13.20 7.83 -30.41
CA GLU A 215 -13.44 9.19 -30.92
C GLU A 215 -14.91 9.66 -31.05
N TYR A 216 -15.90 8.92 -30.55
CA TYR A 216 -17.31 9.10 -30.88
C TYR A 216 -18.27 9.38 -29.72
N ARG A 217 -17.85 9.42 -28.45
CA ARG A 217 -18.83 9.55 -27.33
C ARG A 217 -18.65 10.66 -26.30
N ASN A 218 -17.46 11.21 -26.08
CA ASN A 218 -17.26 12.28 -25.08
C ASN A 218 -16.47 13.47 -25.66
N GLY A 219 -16.75 14.67 -25.15
CA GLY A 219 -16.13 15.93 -25.59
C GLY A 219 -14.61 15.97 -25.41
N SER A 220 -13.96 16.94 -26.06
CA SER A 220 -12.49 17.13 -26.06
C SER A 220 -11.84 17.23 -24.65
N GLU A 221 -12.61 17.61 -23.62
CA GLU A 221 -12.14 17.73 -22.23
C GLU A 221 -11.85 16.39 -21.53
N ASP A 222 -12.60 15.31 -21.83
CA ASP A 222 -12.40 14.01 -21.18
C ASP A 222 -11.14 13.30 -21.71
N ARG A 223 -10.86 13.47 -23.00
CA ARG A 223 -9.64 12.96 -23.64
C ARG A 223 -8.40 13.68 -23.09
N SER A 224 -8.45 15.00 -22.93
CA SER A 224 -7.35 15.76 -22.33
C SER A 224 -7.16 15.42 -20.85
N LYS A 225 -8.22 15.07 -20.11
CA LYS A 225 -8.12 14.60 -18.72
C LYS A 225 -7.31 13.31 -18.62
N THR A 226 -7.61 12.31 -19.45
CA THR A 226 -6.91 11.01 -19.41
C THR A 226 -5.40 11.16 -19.64
N PHE A 227 -4.99 11.95 -20.63
CA PHE A 227 -3.57 12.17 -20.92
C PHE A 227 -2.81 12.91 -19.80
N ARG A 228 -3.45 13.88 -19.14
CA ARG A 228 -2.87 14.60 -17.99
C ARG A 228 -2.50 13.65 -16.84
N TYR A 229 -3.46 12.81 -16.44
CA TYR A 229 -3.23 11.83 -15.36
C TYR A 229 -2.31 10.68 -15.83
N ALA A 230 -2.28 10.34 -17.11
CA ALA A 230 -1.33 9.37 -17.66
C ALA A 230 0.12 9.86 -17.50
N ALA A 231 0.43 11.08 -17.94
CA ALA A 231 1.77 11.66 -17.78
C ALA A 231 2.16 11.82 -16.30
N LEU A 232 1.21 12.19 -15.44
CA LEU A 232 1.44 12.27 -14.00
C LEU A 232 1.77 10.90 -13.38
N ASN A 233 1.03 9.85 -13.74
CA ASN A 233 1.30 8.50 -13.25
C ASN A 233 2.60 7.93 -13.83
N LEU A 234 2.95 8.27 -15.07
CA LEU A 234 4.24 7.92 -15.66
C LEU A 234 5.40 8.58 -14.90
N ALA A 235 5.26 9.87 -14.55
CA ALA A 235 6.23 10.56 -13.70
C ALA A 235 6.35 9.88 -12.32
N ALA A 236 5.23 9.48 -11.72
CA ALA A 236 5.22 8.75 -10.45
C ALA A 236 5.90 7.38 -10.55
N LEU A 237 5.66 6.64 -11.64
CA LEU A 237 6.33 5.36 -11.93
C LEU A 237 7.85 5.56 -12.00
N HIS A 238 8.33 6.48 -12.84
CA HIS A 238 9.76 6.78 -12.93
C HIS A 238 10.36 7.25 -11.60
N ALA A 239 9.63 8.03 -10.80
CA ALA A 239 10.06 8.46 -9.48
C ALA A 239 10.24 7.27 -8.51
N ARG A 240 9.32 6.30 -8.52
CA ARG A 240 9.38 5.09 -7.70
C ARG A 240 10.60 4.23 -8.00
N PHE A 241 10.97 4.11 -9.27
CA PHE A 241 12.17 3.37 -9.73
C PHE A 241 13.46 4.22 -9.71
N ASN A 242 13.45 5.38 -9.05
CA ASN A 242 14.60 6.27 -8.89
C ASN A 242 15.15 6.86 -10.23
N HIS A 243 14.34 6.87 -11.29
CA HIS A 243 14.63 7.51 -12.58
C HIS A 243 14.34 9.01 -12.53
N LYS A 244 15.05 9.76 -11.67
CA LYS A 244 14.73 11.16 -11.30
C LYS A 244 14.62 12.12 -12.50
N GLU A 245 15.52 12.03 -13.46
CA GLU A 245 15.55 12.97 -14.60
C GLU A 245 14.40 12.72 -15.58
N VAL A 246 14.08 11.45 -15.86
CA VAL A 246 12.93 11.08 -16.71
C VAL A 246 11.62 11.43 -16.00
N ALA A 247 11.54 11.20 -14.68
CA ALA A 247 10.38 11.59 -13.87
C ALA A 247 10.13 13.11 -13.94
N LYS A 248 11.18 13.94 -13.83
CA LYS A 248 11.06 15.39 -13.97
C LYS A 248 10.63 15.82 -15.37
N ALA A 249 11.11 15.15 -16.42
CA ALA A 249 10.71 15.45 -17.79
C ALA A 249 9.22 15.15 -18.02
N ALA A 250 8.76 13.96 -17.64
CA ALA A 250 7.34 13.57 -17.70
C ALA A 250 6.46 14.51 -16.85
N LEU A 251 6.97 14.97 -15.70
CA LEU A 251 6.26 15.89 -14.83
C LEU A 251 6.07 17.28 -15.44
N LYS A 252 7.05 17.79 -16.21
CA LYS A 252 6.92 19.05 -16.94
C LYS A 252 5.81 18.96 -17.99
N GLU A 253 5.71 17.82 -18.69
CA GLU A 253 4.65 17.56 -19.65
C GLU A 253 3.28 17.49 -18.97
N ALA A 254 3.17 16.78 -17.83
CA ALA A 254 1.95 16.73 -17.03
C ALA A 254 1.50 18.13 -16.55
N ILE A 255 2.44 18.98 -16.13
CA ILE A 255 2.17 20.37 -15.72
C ILE A 255 1.67 21.19 -16.90
N MET A 256 2.32 21.11 -18.06
CA MET A 256 1.92 21.83 -19.26
C MET A 256 0.49 21.47 -19.66
N MET A 257 0.17 20.18 -19.77
CA MET A 257 -1.18 19.73 -20.10
C MET A 257 -2.21 20.13 -19.03
N ALA A 258 -1.85 20.08 -17.74
CA ALA A 258 -2.73 20.53 -16.66
C ALA A 258 -3.04 22.02 -16.71
N GLN A 259 -2.06 22.85 -17.09
CA GLN A 259 -2.21 24.30 -17.25
C GLN A 259 -3.09 24.64 -18.46
N GLU A 260 -2.86 24.01 -19.61
CA GLU A 260 -3.63 24.23 -20.84
C GLU A 260 -5.12 23.95 -20.64
N ALA A 261 -5.44 22.92 -19.86
CA ALA A 261 -6.81 22.51 -19.60
C ALA A 261 -7.35 22.96 -18.23
N GLY A 262 -6.66 23.88 -17.53
CA GLY A 262 -7.14 24.52 -16.30
C GLY A 262 -7.40 23.59 -15.10
N ASP A 263 -6.84 22.38 -15.07
CA ASP A 263 -7.05 21.41 -13.97
C ASP A 263 -6.11 21.67 -12.81
N ASN A 264 -6.64 22.41 -11.83
CA ASN A 264 -5.91 22.75 -10.62
C ASN A 264 -5.60 21.55 -9.73
N VAL A 265 -6.37 20.46 -9.78
CA VAL A 265 -6.14 19.26 -8.96
C VAL A 265 -4.91 18.51 -9.47
N CYS A 266 -4.89 18.21 -10.78
CA CYS A 266 -3.72 17.60 -11.42
C CYS A 266 -2.47 18.46 -11.23
N LEU A 267 -2.60 19.78 -11.32
CA LEU A 267 -1.49 20.72 -11.10
C LEU A 267 -0.93 20.62 -9.66
N GLN A 268 -1.78 20.54 -8.63
CA GLN A 268 -1.32 20.41 -7.25
C GLN A 268 -0.64 19.05 -7.00
N LEU A 269 -1.16 17.96 -7.57
CA LEU A 269 -0.52 16.65 -7.50
C LEU A 269 0.84 16.66 -8.21
N ALA A 270 0.93 17.30 -9.38
CA ALA A 270 2.19 17.44 -10.10
C ALA A 270 3.22 18.29 -9.32
N HIS A 271 2.78 19.39 -8.69
CA HIS A 271 3.64 20.17 -7.82
C HIS A 271 4.10 19.39 -6.58
N ALA A 272 3.28 18.46 -6.08
CA ALA A 272 3.67 17.57 -4.99
C ALA A 272 4.85 16.67 -5.37
N TRP A 273 4.78 16.05 -6.55
CA TRP A 273 5.90 15.30 -7.10
C TRP A 273 7.10 16.19 -7.41
N MET A 274 6.89 17.45 -7.81
CA MET A 274 7.98 18.37 -8.13
C MET A 274 8.82 18.68 -6.90
N TYR A 275 8.22 19.02 -5.75
CA TYR A 275 9.00 19.27 -4.54
C TYR A 275 9.61 18.00 -3.95
N HIS A 276 9.03 16.82 -4.22
CA HIS A 276 9.60 15.54 -3.81
C HIS A 276 10.89 15.24 -4.58
N LEU A 277 10.91 15.51 -5.89
CA LEU A 277 12.05 15.25 -6.78
C LEU A 277 13.09 16.38 -6.81
N SER A 278 12.70 17.58 -6.39
CA SER A 278 13.58 18.76 -6.39
C SER A 278 14.41 18.84 -5.12
N LYS A 279 15.68 19.22 -5.28
CA LYS A 279 16.59 19.53 -4.18
C LYS A 279 16.62 21.03 -3.88
N ASP A 280 16.53 21.84 -4.93
CA ASP A 280 16.61 23.29 -4.85
C ASP A 280 15.26 23.90 -4.42
N ASN A 281 15.32 24.90 -3.55
CA ASN A 281 14.16 25.67 -3.09
C ASN A 281 12.99 24.81 -2.55
N LYS A 282 13.30 23.62 -2.01
CA LYS A 282 12.30 22.62 -1.57
C LYS A 282 11.30 23.20 -0.58
N SER A 283 11.74 23.96 0.42
CA SER A 283 10.84 24.62 1.39
C SER A 283 9.85 25.57 0.74
N GLN A 284 10.31 26.42 -0.18
CA GLN A 284 9.45 27.36 -0.89
C GLN A 284 8.44 26.65 -1.80
N LEU A 285 8.85 25.56 -2.46
CA LEU A 285 7.95 24.75 -3.29
C LEU A 285 6.86 24.08 -2.45
N ILE A 286 7.23 23.51 -1.29
CA ILE A 286 6.28 22.91 -0.36
C ILE A 286 5.28 23.97 0.13
N GLU A 287 5.76 25.13 0.60
CA GLU A 287 4.90 26.21 1.12
C GLU A 287 3.88 26.68 0.07
N ARG A 288 4.33 26.92 -1.16
CA ARG A 288 3.45 27.32 -2.28
C ARG A 288 2.41 26.24 -2.59
N SER A 289 2.82 24.97 -2.61
CA SER A 289 1.91 23.85 -2.87
C SER A 289 0.86 23.70 -1.77
N VAL A 290 1.25 23.79 -0.50
CA VAL A 290 0.34 23.69 0.65
C VAL A 290 -0.66 24.85 0.65
N GLY A 291 -0.19 26.08 0.45
CA GLY A 291 -1.06 27.25 0.39
C GLY A 291 -2.08 27.15 -0.74
N LYS A 292 -1.64 26.77 -1.96
CA LYS A 292 -2.53 26.63 -3.11
C LYS A 292 -3.50 25.45 -2.97
N ALA A 293 -3.04 24.29 -2.52
CA ALA A 293 -3.90 23.13 -2.25
C ALA A 293 -4.96 23.44 -1.17
N SER A 294 -4.57 24.17 -0.11
CA SER A 294 -5.49 24.58 0.96
C SER A 294 -6.57 25.53 0.44
N MET A 295 -6.22 26.50 -0.40
CA MET A 295 -7.19 27.41 -1.02
C MET A 295 -8.18 26.69 -1.95
N LEU A 296 -7.73 25.60 -2.58
CA LEU A 296 -8.54 24.78 -3.48
C LEU A 296 -9.34 23.70 -2.76
N GLY A 297 -9.18 23.55 -1.44
CA GLY A 297 -9.86 22.51 -0.66
C GLY A 297 -9.34 21.08 -0.92
N ILE A 298 -8.12 20.91 -1.45
CA ILE A 298 -7.53 19.60 -1.73
C ILE A 298 -6.86 19.07 -0.45
N THR A 299 -7.68 18.60 0.48
CA THR A 299 -7.31 18.29 1.87
C THR A 299 -6.20 17.26 2.00
N HIS A 300 -6.23 16.18 1.21
CA HIS A 300 -5.21 15.13 1.20
C HIS A 300 -3.84 15.70 0.84
N THR A 301 -3.73 16.42 -0.28
CA THR A 301 -2.48 17.05 -0.73
C THR A 301 -1.99 18.12 0.25
N THR A 302 -2.90 18.91 0.84
CA THR A 302 -2.54 19.88 1.88
C THR A 302 -1.90 19.19 3.08
N SER A 303 -2.52 18.12 3.58
CA SER A 303 -2.01 17.39 4.74
C SER A 303 -0.67 16.70 4.44
N LEU A 304 -0.55 16.03 3.29
CA LEU A 304 0.72 15.45 2.85
C LEU A 304 1.83 16.50 2.74
N GLY A 305 1.51 17.68 2.19
CA GLY A 305 2.45 18.79 2.10
C GLY A 305 2.85 19.36 3.46
N LEU A 306 1.95 19.37 4.46
CA LEU A 306 2.28 19.75 5.84
C LEU A 306 3.24 18.76 6.50
N ILE A 307 3.05 17.45 6.31
CA ILE A 307 3.97 16.41 6.79
C ILE A 307 5.34 16.59 6.14
N ALA A 308 5.39 16.76 4.81
CA ALA A 308 6.63 17.03 4.08
C ALA A 308 7.32 18.34 4.51
N SER A 309 6.53 19.37 4.83
CA SER A 309 7.01 20.65 5.35
C SER A 309 7.68 20.48 6.71
N ALA A 310 7.05 19.73 7.62
CA ALA A 310 7.60 19.42 8.93
C ALA A 310 8.93 18.64 8.83
N HIS A 311 8.97 17.61 7.97
CA HIS A 311 10.19 16.86 7.70
C HIS A 311 11.33 17.76 7.20
N ASN A 312 11.05 18.58 6.19
CA ASN A 312 12.05 19.49 5.61
C ASN A 312 12.48 20.58 6.62
N ALA A 313 11.56 21.09 7.45
CA ALA A 313 11.85 22.04 8.50
C ALA A 313 12.83 21.48 9.55
N ALA A 314 12.71 20.18 9.90
CA ALA A 314 13.66 19.53 10.78
C ALA A 314 15.06 19.41 10.16
N LEU A 315 15.15 19.07 8.87
CA LEU A 315 16.42 19.02 8.13
C LEU A 315 17.06 20.40 7.92
N GLU A 316 16.27 21.48 7.90
CA GLU A 316 16.76 22.87 7.85
C GLU A 316 17.26 23.37 9.22
N GLY A 317 17.03 22.63 10.31
CA GLY A 317 17.40 23.04 11.67
C GLY A 317 16.43 24.06 12.28
N LYS A 318 15.14 24.04 11.88
CA LYS A 318 14.11 24.85 12.54
C LYS A 318 13.79 24.29 13.92
N ASN A 319 13.26 25.15 14.78
CA ASN A 319 12.91 24.80 16.16
C ASN A 319 11.91 23.62 16.20
N PRO A 320 12.15 22.57 17.02
CA PRO A 320 11.26 21.41 17.13
C PRO A 320 9.80 21.77 17.44
N SER A 321 9.56 22.80 18.25
CA SER A 321 8.19 23.26 18.55
C SER A 321 7.40 23.63 17.30
N HIS A 322 8.03 24.33 16.35
CA HIS A 322 7.42 24.72 15.09
C HIS A 322 7.15 23.51 14.16
N VAL A 323 8.08 22.55 14.15
CA VAL A 323 7.94 21.29 13.40
C VAL A 323 6.72 20.51 13.89
N PHE A 324 6.61 20.28 15.20
CA PHE A 324 5.45 19.57 15.78
C PHE A 324 4.15 20.35 15.67
N GLN A 325 4.18 21.69 15.75
CA GLN A 325 2.99 22.51 15.49
C GLN A 325 2.48 22.32 14.05
N THR A 326 3.37 22.18 13.08
CA THR A 326 3.01 21.91 11.67
C THR A 326 2.39 20.53 11.51
N LEU A 327 2.92 19.52 12.20
CA LEU A 327 2.32 18.17 12.22
C LEU A 327 0.94 18.16 12.88
N ILE A 328 0.75 18.88 13.97
CA ILE A 328 -0.57 18.98 14.64
C ILE A 328 -1.62 19.55 13.68
N LYS A 329 -1.26 20.53 12.83
CA LYS A 329 -2.17 21.05 11.80
C LYS A 329 -2.57 19.96 10.79
N SER A 330 -1.62 19.11 10.38
CA SER A 330 -1.89 17.94 9.54
C SER A 330 -2.80 16.93 10.25
N ASP A 331 -2.54 16.64 11.53
CA ASP A 331 -3.36 15.69 12.30
C ASP A 331 -4.81 16.11 12.41
N VAL A 332 -5.07 17.41 12.64
CA VAL A 332 -6.44 17.93 12.71
C VAL A 332 -7.17 17.69 11.39
N LEU A 333 -6.53 17.98 10.25
CA LEU A 333 -7.10 17.71 8.92
C LEU A 333 -7.31 16.21 8.70
N ASN A 334 -6.34 15.38 9.08
CA ASN A 334 -6.42 13.93 8.92
C ASN A 334 -7.60 13.34 9.69
N CYS A 335 -7.80 13.74 10.95
CA CYS A 335 -8.91 13.31 11.78
C CYS A 335 -10.26 13.82 11.26
N GLN A 336 -10.34 15.09 10.83
CA GLN A 336 -11.58 15.68 10.31
C GLN A 336 -12.07 14.98 9.04
N HIS A 337 -11.16 14.52 8.19
CA HIS A 337 -11.48 13.86 6.91
C HIS A 337 -11.30 12.34 6.91
N SER A 338 -11.00 11.73 8.06
CA SER A 338 -10.79 10.28 8.21
C SER A 338 -9.72 9.72 7.23
N MET A 339 -8.65 10.48 7.00
CA MET A 339 -7.55 10.10 6.08
C MET A 339 -6.56 9.15 6.78
N THR A 340 -6.96 7.89 6.92
CA THR A 340 -6.24 6.87 7.73
C THR A 340 -4.80 6.59 7.27
N ASP A 341 -4.52 6.69 5.97
CA ASP A 341 -3.18 6.61 5.39
C ASP A 341 -2.26 7.73 5.90
N LEU A 342 -2.75 8.98 5.88
CA LEU A 342 -2.00 10.14 6.36
C LEU A 342 -1.93 10.21 7.89
N MET A 343 -2.93 9.71 8.61
CA MET A 343 -2.84 9.51 10.06
C MET A 343 -1.67 8.58 10.39
N SER A 344 -1.59 7.43 9.70
CA SER A 344 -0.50 6.47 9.87
C SER A 344 0.87 7.10 9.55
N MET A 345 0.97 7.81 8.43
CA MET A 345 2.18 8.54 8.04
C MET A 345 2.59 9.60 9.08
N SER A 346 1.65 10.35 9.65
CA SER A 346 1.94 11.37 10.67
C SER A 346 2.53 10.75 11.95
N TYR A 347 2.01 9.61 12.42
CA TYR A 347 2.59 8.94 13.59
C TYR A 347 4.00 8.40 13.31
N ALA A 348 4.22 7.80 12.14
CA ALA A 348 5.55 7.34 11.74
C ALA A 348 6.55 8.51 11.63
N GLU A 349 6.12 9.65 11.06
CA GLU A 349 6.95 10.86 10.97
C GLU A 349 7.27 11.44 12.35
N LYS A 350 6.31 11.47 13.28
CA LYS A 350 6.58 11.87 14.68
C LYS A 350 7.62 10.95 15.32
N ALA A 351 7.52 9.64 15.12
CA ALA A 351 8.49 8.69 15.64
C ALA A 351 9.90 8.99 15.07
N ALA A 352 9.99 9.15 13.75
CA ALA A 352 11.24 9.49 13.07
C ALA A 352 11.85 10.80 13.56
N LEU A 353 11.04 11.86 13.75
CA LEU A 353 11.50 13.16 14.24
C LEU A 353 11.93 13.11 15.71
N TRP A 354 11.22 12.39 16.57
CA TRP A 354 11.65 12.20 17.94
C TRP A 354 12.98 11.43 18.01
N ALA A 355 13.15 10.40 17.18
CA ALA A 355 14.43 9.70 17.05
C ALA A 355 15.54 10.63 16.53
N TYR A 356 15.25 11.43 15.50
CA TYR A 356 16.18 12.42 14.94
C TYR A 356 16.66 13.44 15.99
N TYR A 357 15.76 13.94 16.84
CA TYR A 357 16.11 14.86 17.93
C TYR A 357 16.75 14.15 19.15
N GLY A 358 16.91 12.82 19.13
CA GLY A 358 17.52 12.05 20.21
C GLY A 358 16.60 11.75 21.38
N LYS A 359 15.28 11.74 21.19
CA LYS A 359 14.26 11.40 22.19
C LYS A 359 13.67 10.02 21.90
N ALA A 360 14.43 8.96 22.21
CA ALA A 360 14.08 7.57 21.92
C ALA A 360 12.72 7.15 22.52
N GLU A 361 12.45 7.46 23.79
CA GLU A 361 11.17 7.12 24.44
C GLU A 361 9.96 7.69 23.71
N MET A 362 10.03 8.96 23.28
CA MET A 362 8.93 9.59 22.53
C MET A 362 8.75 8.98 21.14
N SER A 363 9.85 8.52 20.53
CA SER A 363 9.81 7.78 19.27
C SER A 363 9.06 6.45 19.43
N ILE A 364 9.42 5.68 20.47
CA ILE A 364 8.79 4.39 20.81
C ILE A 364 7.30 4.58 21.09
N VAL A 365 6.92 5.55 21.93
CA VAL A 365 5.51 5.85 22.25
C VAL A 365 4.75 6.22 20.98
N SER A 366 5.32 7.02 20.08
CA SER A 366 4.67 7.39 18.81
C SER A 366 4.41 6.17 17.92
N SER A 367 5.36 5.24 17.84
CA SER A 367 5.18 3.97 17.13
C SER A 367 4.14 3.07 17.81
N GLN A 368 4.14 2.96 19.14
CA GLN A 368 3.12 2.20 19.88
C GLN A 368 1.72 2.76 19.66
N LEU A 369 1.56 4.09 19.67
CA LEU A 369 0.28 4.74 19.37
C LEU A 369 -0.24 4.38 17.98
N LEU A 370 0.64 4.32 16.97
CA LEU A 370 0.26 3.86 15.63
C LEU A 370 -0.20 2.40 15.63
N LEU A 371 0.55 1.52 16.30
CA LEU A 371 0.20 0.10 16.37
C LEU A 371 -1.12 -0.12 17.11
N LEU A 372 -1.37 0.64 18.18
CA LEU A 372 -2.64 0.64 18.91
C LEU A 372 -3.79 1.20 18.06
N HIS A 373 -3.55 2.26 17.28
CA HIS A 373 -4.53 2.80 16.34
C HIS A 373 -4.98 1.73 15.32
N ASN A 374 -4.05 0.90 14.87
CA ASN A 374 -4.32 -0.22 13.98
C ASN A 374 -4.90 -1.47 14.67
N SER A 375 -4.95 -1.51 16.00
CA SER A 375 -5.45 -2.67 16.77
C SER A 375 -6.96 -2.60 17.10
N GLY A 376 -7.67 -1.59 16.60
CA GLY A 376 -9.10 -1.35 16.86
C GLY A 376 -10.05 -2.41 16.26
N SER A 377 -11.31 -2.39 16.69
CA SER A 377 -12.35 -3.34 16.25
C SER A 377 -12.52 -3.41 14.72
N LYS A 378 -12.94 -4.56 14.19
CA LYS A 378 -13.11 -4.91 12.75
C LYS A 378 -13.89 -3.90 11.87
N LYS A 379 -14.47 -2.83 12.43
CA LYS A 379 -15.23 -1.79 11.72
C LYS A 379 -14.41 -0.54 11.34
N GLN A 380 -13.18 -0.38 11.84
CA GLN A 380 -12.32 0.74 11.45
C GLN A 380 -11.46 0.36 10.24
N THR A 381 -11.38 1.25 9.26
CA THR A 381 -10.44 1.15 8.13
C THR A 381 -9.02 1.26 8.69
N MET A 382 -8.28 0.15 8.66
CA MET A 382 -6.90 0.08 9.11
C MET A 382 -5.96 0.34 7.92
N PHE A 383 -4.88 1.09 8.16
CA PHE A 383 -3.79 1.23 7.20
C PHE A 383 -2.58 0.40 7.64
N ASN A 384 -2.34 -0.69 6.91
CA ASN A 384 -1.23 -1.62 7.08
C ASN A 384 -0.20 -1.47 5.95
N GLY A 385 0.30 -0.25 5.77
CA GLY A 385 1.32 0.07 4.77
C GLY A 385 2.72 0.29 5.35
N PRO A 386 3.60 1.01 4.62
CA PRO A 386 5.00 1.23 5.01
C PRO A 386 5.17 1.91 6.37
N SER A 387 4.31 2.86 6.73
CA SER A 387 4.32 3.55 8.03
C SER A 387 4.12 2.60 9.21
N THR A 388 3.26 1.58 9.03
CA THR A 388 3.02 0.55 10.04
C THR A 388 4.23 -0.38 10.17
N CYS A 389 4.85 -0.76 9.04
CA CYS A 389 6.12 -1.49 9.04
C CYS A 389 7.23 -0.70 9.76
N GLN A 390 7.36 0.60 9.51
CA GLN A 390 8.32 1.47 10.20
C GLN A 390 8.09 1.49 11.72
N ALA A 391 6.83 1.56 12.16
CA ALA A 391 6.53 1.50 13.60
C ALA A 391 6.91 0.15 14.23
N VAL A 392 6.60 -0.98 13.58
CA VAL A 392 7.04 -2.31 14.07
C VAL A 392 8.56 -2.37 14.18
N ILE A 393 9.27 -1.88 13.16
CA ILE A 393 10.73 -1.90 13.12
C ILE A 393 11.37 -0.93 14.12
N ASN A 394 10.74 0.21 14.40
CA ASN A 394 11.21 1.08 15.47
C ASN A 394 11.13 0.39 16.85
N ILE A 395 10.09 -0.42 17.10
CA ILE A 395 10.02 -1.25 18.31
C ILE A 395 11.10 -2.33 18.31
N ALA A 396 11.36 -3.01 17.18
CA ALA A 396 12.43 -3.99 17.08
C ALA A 396 13.80 -3.37 17.38
N ASN A 397 14.11 -2.21 16.80
CA ASN A 397 15.35 -1.48 17.06
C ASN A 397 15.47 -1.07 18.54
N ALA A 398 14.39 -0.59 19.16
CA ALA A 398 14.38 -0.26 20.59
C ALA A 398 14.67 -1.49 21.48
N LEU A 399 14.10 -2.65 21.16
CA LEU A 399 14.38 -3.90 21.89
C LEU A 399 15.85 -4.31 21.76
N VAL A 400 16.47 -4.10 20.60
CA VAL A 400 17.91 -4.34 20.39
C VAL A 400 18.75 -3.40 21.27
N GLU A 401 18.35 -2.12 21.37
CA GLU A 401 19.01 -1.12 22.24
C GLU A 401 18.87 -1.48 23.73
N PHE A 402 17.70 -2.00 24.15
CA PHE A 402 17.48 -2.48 25.52
C PHE A 402 18.20 -3.80 25.84
N GLY A 403 18.71 -4.50 24.82
CA GLY A 403 19.39 -5.80 24.98
C GLY A 403 18.45 -7.02 24.96
N GLU A 404 17.18 -6.82 24.66
CA GLU A 404 16.15 -7.85 24.60
C GLU A 404 16.13 -8.55 23.22
N TYR A 405 17.23 -9.26 22.90
CA TYR A 405 17.44 -9.85 21.58
C TYR A 405 16.43 -10.91 21.17
N ASN A 406 15.92 -11.69 22.14
CA ASN A 406 14.91 -12.71 21.87
C ASN A 406 13.60 -12.07 21.40
N LEU A 407 13.16 -10.99 22.06
CA LEU A 407 11.96 -10.26 21.67
C LEU A 407 12.17 -9.54 20.33
N ALA A 408 13.35 -8.96 20.10
CA ALA A 408 13.67 -8.34 18.82
C ALA A 408 13.54 -9.33 17.65
N SER A 409 14.03 -10.57 17.80
CA SER A 409 13.88 -11.62 16.78
C SER A 409 12.41 -11.92 16.48
N VAL A 410 11.57 -12.08 17.52
CA VAL A 410 10.13 -12.35 17.35
C VAL A 410 9.42 -11.21 16.60
N VAL A 411 9.76 -9.95 16.91
CA VAL A 411 9.18 -8.79 16.24
C VAL A 411 9.64 -8.69 14.78
N LEU A 412 10.91 -9.01 14.48
CA LEU A 412 11.43 -9.05 13.12
C LEU A 412 10.79 -10.16 12.28
N ASP A 413 10.62 -11.36 12.85
CA ASP A 413 9.92 -12.48 12.20
C ASP A 413 8.47 -12.09 11.88
N HIS A 414 7.77 -11.43 12.83
CA HIS A 414 6.44 -10.88 12.58
C HIS A 414 6.43 -9.85 11.43
N ALA A 415 7.43 -8.96 11.36
CA ALA A 415 7.52 -7.97 10.29
C ALA A 415 7.73 -8.63 8.91
N LYS A 416 8.54 -9.68 8.84
CA LYS A 416 8.83 -10.44 7.63
C LYS A 416 7.61 -11.18 7.09
N GLU A 417 6.83 -11.82 7.96
CA GLU A 417 5.58 -12.46 7.57
C GLU A 417 4.51 -11.45 7.12
N ARG A 418 4.42 -10.32 7.83
CA ARG A 418 3.38 -9.32 7.58
C ARG A 418 3.66 -8.43 6.37
N PHE A 419 4.92 -8.21 6.00
CA PHE A 419 5.34 -7.28 4.94
C PHE A 419 6.35 -7.90 3.95
N PRO A 420 5.94 -8.87 3.12
CA PRO A 420 6.88 -9.61 2.25
C PRO A 420 7.41 -8.81 1.05
N ASN A 421 6.66 -7.81 0.56
CA ASN A 421 6.92 -7.16 -0.73
C ASN A 421 7.38 -5.70 -0.59
N GLU A 422 7.77 -5.08 -1.71
CA GLU A 422 8.23 -3.69 -1.74
C GLU A 422 7.07 -2.69 -1.60
N PRO A 423 7.30 -1.52 -0.95
CA PRO A 423 8.55 -1.02 -0.39
C PRO A 423 8.80 -1.41 1.07
N SER A 424 7.83 -2.07 1.72
CA SER A 424 7.86 -2.37 3.15
C SER A 424 8.96 -3.36 3.52
N ASN A 425 9.29 -4.31 2.63
CA ASN A 425 10.30 -5.32 2.89
C ASN A 425 11.70 -4.74 3.12
N LYS A 426 12.09 -3.72 2.36
CA LYS A 426 13.38 -3.03 2.48
C LYS A 426 13.60 -2.46 3.88
N ILE A 427 12.52 -2.03 4.56
CA ILE A 427 12.59 -1.44 5.91
C ILE A 427 13.00 -2.49 6.94
N TRP A 428 12.33 -3.65 6.97
CA TRP A 428 12.68 -4.69 7.94
C TRP A 428 13.96 -5.42 7.56
N MET A 429 14.24 -5.62 6.27
CA MET A 429 15.49 -6.23 5.80
C MET A 429 16.69 -5.40 6.27
N LEU A 430 16.62 -4.07 6.16
CA LEU A 430 17.69 -3.20 6.63
C LEU A 430 17.90 -3.34 8.15
N SER A 431 16.83 -3.27 8.94
CA SER A 431 16.90 -3.44 10.40
C SER A 431 17.44 -4.81 10.81
N GLU A 432 17.03 -5.89 10.14
CA GLU A 432 17.56 -7.23 10.38
C GLU A 432 19.08 -7.30 10.12
N GLN A 433 19.55 -6.76 8.99
CA GLN A 433 20.99 -6.75 8.69
C GLN A 433 21.78 -5.91 9.71
N LEU A 434 21.25 -4.76 10.13
CA LEU A 434 21.86 -3.92 11.17
C LEU A 434 21.93 -4.63 12.53
N TYR A 435 20.88 -5.37 12.89
CA TYR A 435 20.86 -6.21 14.08
C TYR A 435 21.93 -7.32 14.00
N GLN A 436 22.04 -8.02 12.87
CA GLN A 436 23.05 -9.07 12.69
C GLN A 436 24.47 -8.52 12.77
N ILE A 437 24.76 -7.37 12.16
CA ILE A 437 26.07 -6.70 12.29
C ILE A 437 26.35 -6.38 13.76
N THR A 438 25.39 -5.79 14.48
CA THR A 438 25.55 -5.45 15.90
C THR A 438 25.92 -6.68 16.73
N LYS A 439 25.29 -7.83 16.44
CA LYS A 439 25.61 -9.11 17.09
C LYS A 439 27.01 -9.59 16.72
N LEU A 440 27.39 -9.59 15.44
CA LEU A 440 28.70 -10.06 14.98
C LEU A 440 29.86 -9.20 15.49
N MET A 441 29.68 -7.88 15.52
CA MET A 441 30.64 -6.94 16.07
C MET A 441 30.94 -7.23 17.55
N ARG A 442 29.92 -7.57 18.34
CA ARG A 442 30.08 -7.94 19.76
C ARG A 442 30.76 -9.29 19.98
N HIS A 443 30.68 -10.20 19.00
CA HIS A 443 31.38 -11.48 19.04
C HIS A 443 32.74 -11.44 18.32
N GLU A 444 33.21 -10.23 17.93
CA GLU A 444 34.48 -10.01 17.24
C GLU A 444 34.63 -10.76 15.90
N LYS A 445 33.49 -11.11 15.26
CA LYS A 445 33.46 -11.79 13.97
C LYS A 445 33.52 -10.77 12.82
N TRP A 446 34.67 -10.11 12.68
CA TRP A 446 34.84 -8.98 11.76
C TRP A 446 34.70 -9.34 10.29
N SER A 447 35.07 -10.56 9.88
CA SER A 447 34.94 -11.01 8.49
C SER A 447 33.47 -11.11 8.08
N ASP A 448 32.67 -11.72 8.94
CA ASP A 448 31.25 -11.95 8.68
C ASP A 448 30.51 -10.61 8.71
N ALA A 449 30.83 -9.73 9.67
CA ALA A 449 30.26 -8.39 9.75
C ALA A 449 30.55 -7.55 8.50
N ASP A 450 31.77 -7.65 7.95
CA ASP A 450 32.19 -7.00 6.71
C ASP A 450 31.42 -7.52 5.48
N THR A 451 31.11 -8.82 5.41
CA THR A 451 30.27 -9.37 4.33
C THR A 451 28.84 -8.81 4.38
N ILE A 452 28.23 -8.76 5.57
CA ILE A 452 26.88 -8.22 5.75
C ILE A 452 26.86 -6.72 5.46
N ALA A 453 27.87 -5.97 5.92
CA ALA A 453 27.98 -4.54 5.65
C ALA A 453 28.01 -4.24 4.15
N ARG A 454 28.67 -5.06 3.32
CA ARG A 454 28.61 -4.93 1.85
C ARG A 454 27.24 -5.25 1.28
N GLN A 455 26.52 -6.24 1.82
CA GLN A 455 25.16 -6.59 1.37
C GLN A 455 24.16 -5.45 1.59
N ILE A 456 24.33 -4.67 2.67
CA ILE A 456 23.51 -3.47 2.94
C ILE A 456 23.54 -2.47 1.79
N SER A 457 24.60 -2.43 0.96
CA SER A 457 24.68 -1.49 -0.16
C SER A 457 23.54 -1.62 -1.17
N SER A 458 22.90 -2.79 -1.25
CA SER A 458 21.71 -3.00 -2.09
C SER A 458 20.44 -2.31 -1.55
N LEU A 459 20.38 -2.08 -0.24
CA LEU A 459 19.27 -1.44 0.47
C LEU A 459 19.54 0.04 0.72
N ASP A 460 20.72 0.34 1.29
CA ASP A 460 21.18 1.70 1.60
C ASP A 460 22.70 1.80 1.39
N PRO A 461 23.15 2.44 0.30
CA PRO A 461 24.57 2.64 0.00
C PRO A 461 25.33 3.46 1.07
N ILE A 462 24.68 4.43 1.70
CA ILE A 462 25.32 5.31 2.69
C ILE A 462 25.50 4.54 4.00
N GLU A 463 24.44 3.86 4.45
CA GLU A 463 24.50 3.07 5.69
C GLU A 463 25.51 1.91 5.56
N SER A 464 25.61 1.28 4.38
CA SER A 464 26.64 0.28 4.08
C SER A 464 28.07 0.81 4.33
N LYS A 465 28.39 2.00 3.81
CA LYS A 465 29.70 2.64 4.02
C LYS A 465 29.97 2.97 5.48
N PHE A 466 28.95 3.41 6.23
CA PHE A 466 29.08 3.63 7.67
C PHE A 466 29.43 2.33 8.41
N ARG A 467 28.75 1.23 8.10
CA ARG A 467 29.05 -0.08 8.72
C ARG A 467 30.41 -0.63 8.31
N LEU A 468 30.84 -0.44 7.07
CA LEU A 468 32.20 -0.80 6.65
C LEU A 468 33.26 -0.01 7.41
N ALA A 469 33.06 1.29 7.62
CA ALA A 469 33.97 2.12 8.41
C ALA A 469 34.02 1.68 9.89
N GLU A 470 32.88 1.34 10.49
CA GLU A 470 32.82 0.80 11.86
C GLU A 470 33.54 -0.55 12.00
N VAL A 471 33.35 -1.47 11.05
CA VAL A 471 34.05 -2.77 11.02
C VAL A 471 35.56 -2.58 10.83
N ALA A 472 35.97 -1.66 9.94
CA ALA A 472 37.37 -1.35 9.70
C ALA A 472 38.04 -0.76 10.96
N LEU A 473 37.35 0.16 11.66
CA LEU A 473 37.79 0.70 12.93
C LEU A 473 37.99 -0.40 13.98
N ALA A 474 37.04 -1.34 14.11
CA ALA A 474 37.15 -2.43 15.07
C ALA A 474 38.25 -3.45 14.73
N ARG A 475 38.52 -3.67 13.44
CA ARG A 475 39.61 -4.54 12.96
C ARG A 475 41.00 -3.88 13.10
N GLY A 476 41.06 -2.55 13.21
CA GLY A 476 42.30 -1.77 13.17
C GLY A 476 42.79 -1.43 11.76
N ASP A 477 41.95 -1.61 10.73
CA ASP A 477 42.23 -1.22 9.35
C ASP A 477 41.80 0.23 9.09
N TYR A 478 42.55 1.16 9.69
CA TYR A 478 42.25 2.59 9.65
C TYR A 478 42.22 3.21 8.24
N PRO A 479 43.14 2.86 7.30
CA PRO A 479 43.11 3.41 5.95
C PRO A 479 41.80 3.10 5.20
N SER A 480 41.36 1.83 5.23
CA SER A 480 40.10 1.41 4.59
C SER A 480 38.88 2.10 5.21
N GLY A 481 38.91 2.34 6.52
CA GLY A 481 37.88 3.09 7.23
C GLY A 481 37.79 4.54 6.77
N LEU A 482 38.93 5.24 6.66
CA LEU A 482 38.98 6.62 6.15
C LEU A 482 38.55 6.72 4.69
N ASP A 483 38.94 5.77 3.84
CA ASP A 483 38.50 5.73 2.44
C ASP A 483 36.99 5.58 2.29
N SER A 484 36.38 4.80 3.18
CA SER A 484 34.92 4.64 3.26
C SER A 484 34.25 5.95 3.66
N ILE A 485 34.78 6.68 4.66
CA ILE A 485 34.22 7.97 5.08
C ILE A 485 34.44 9.07 4.03
N ASN A 486 35.62 9.15 3.43
CA ASN A 486 35.90 10.09 2.33
C ASN A 486 34.95 9.84 1.14
N SER A 487 34.60 8.58 0.91
CA SER A 487 33.60 8.16 -0.08
C SER A 487 32.17 8.56 0.29
N ILE A 488 31.86 8.75 1.58
CA ILE A 488 30.58 9.29 2.04
C ILE A 488 30.56 10.80 1.81
N GLU A 489 31.60 11.54 2.22
CA GLU A 489 31.67 13.00 2.09
C GLU A 489 31.60 13.52 0.65
N LYS A 490 32.05 12.69 -0.31
CA LYS A 490 31.92 12.98 -1.76
C LYS A 490 30.49 12.86 -2.28
N GLU A 491 29.58 12.21 -1.55
CA GLU A 491 28.17 12.11 -1.96
C GLU A 491 27.38 13.37 -1.58
N GLY A 492 26.71 13.98 -2.57
CA GLY A 492 26.05 15.28 -2.39
C GLY A 492 24.79 15.31 -1.51
N ASP A 493 24.19 14.16 -1.18
CA ASP A 493 22.88 14.05 -0.49
C ASP A 493 22.98 13.68 0.99
N LEU A 494 24.01 14.16 1.70
CA LEU A 494 24.18 13.86 3.12
C LEU A 494 23.26 14.69 4.01
N THR A 495 22.48 14.00 4.85
CA THR A 495 21.72 14.61 5.95
C THR A 495 22.67 15.21 7.00
N PRO A 496 22.23 16.21 7.79
CA PRO A 496 23.03 16.75 8.89
C PRO A 496 23.50 15.67 9.88
N LEU A 497 22.61 14.69 10.14
CA LEU A 497 22.90 13.52 10.96
C LEU A 497 24.08 12.70 10.42
N ASN A 498 24.06 12.41 9.11
CA ASN A 498 25.12 11.62 8.46
C ASN A 498 26.46 12.37 8.50
N ARG A 499 26.46 13.69 8.35
CA ARG A 499 27.70 14.50 8.48
C ARG A 499 28.28 14.42 9.89
N VAL A 500 27.45 14.55 10.93
CA VAL A 500 27.90 14.40 12.32
C VAL A 500 28.44 12.98 12.57
N ARG A 501 27.74 11.94 12.11
CA ARG A 501 28.21 10.54 12.20
C ARG A 501 29.58 10.36 11.55
N ALA A 502 29.78 10.89 10.34
CA ALA A 502 31.04 10.81 9.62
C ALA A 502 32.18 11.50 10.40
N MET A 503 31.93 12.69 10.96
CA MET A 503 32.94 13.41 11.75
C MET A 503 33.33 12.68 13.04
N ILE A 504 32.36 12.06 13.73
CA ILE A 504 32.63 11.23 14.91
C ILE A 504 33.50 10.03 14.54
N LEU A 505 33.13 9.28 13.49
CA LEU A 505 33.90 8.10 13.06
C LEU A 505 35.30 8.49 12.56
N SER A 506 35.43 9.59 11.81
CA SER A 506 36.72 10.12 11.38
C SER A 506 37.62 10.46 12.57
N SER A 507 37.09 11.12 13.61
CA SER A 507 37.88 11.45 14.79
C SER A 507 38.33 10.19 15.54
N GLN A 508 37.46 9.18 15.66
CA GLN A 508 37.80 7.90 16.28
C GLN A 508 38.92 7.17 15.52
N ILE A 509 38.85 7.11 14.19
CA ILE A 509 39.89 6.50 13.37
C ILE A 509 41.20 7.28 13.49
N MET A 510 41.16 8.61 13.44
CA MET A 510 42.35 9.45 13.60
C MET A 510 43.01 9.23 14.96
N ASN A 511 42.25 9.19 16.06
CA ASN A 511 42.79 8.97 17.40
C ASN A 511 43.37 7.54 17.58
N SER A 512 42.74 6.54 16.96
CA SER A 512 43.17 5.13 17.09
C SER A 512 44.35 4.77 16.18
N SER A 513 44.57 5.52 15.09
CA SER A 513 45.73 5.36 14.20
C SER A 513 47.08 5.78 14.81
N ILE A 514 47.09 6.24 16.06
CA ILE A 514 48.25 6.87 16.71
C ILE A 514 49.20 5.86 17.37
N LEU A 515 50.50 6.02 17.09
CA LEU A 515 51.62 5.73 18.00
C LEU A 515 51.89 7.00 18.85
N PRO A 516 52.15 6.89 20.17
CA PRO A 516 52.02 7.97 21.17
C PRO A 516 52.96 9.21 21.07
N ALA A 517 53.40 9.63 19.89
CA ALA A 517 54.41 10.68 19.69
C ALA A 517 54.03 11.80 18.68
N SER A 518 52.76 11.95 18.28
CA SER A 518 52.34 12.95 17.26
C SER A 518 51.21 13.89 17.74
N ASP A 519 51.58 15.05 18.29
CA ASP A 519 50.63 16.05 18.82
C ASP A 519 49.72 16.71 17.75
N ILE A 520 50.08 16.59 16.47
CA ILE A 520 49.40 17.28 15.35
C ILE A 520 48.06 16.59 14.99
N THR A 521 47.88 15.31 15.33
CA THR A 521 46.66 14.56 14.98
C THR A 521 45.54 14.73 16.01
N GLY A 522 45.88 14.90 17.29
CA GLY A 522 44.91 15.21 18.35
C GLY A 522 44.23 16.58 18.15
N THR A 523 44.95 17.57 17.64
CA THR A 523 44.38 18.89 17.35
C THR A 523 43.38 18.85 16.19
N ASN A 524 43.64 18.08 15.13
CA ASN A 524 42.69 17.89 14.01
C ASN A 524 41.40 17.19 14.45
N SER A 525 41.53 16.16 15.30
CA SER A 525 40.40 15.44 15.90
C SER A 525 39.52 16.34 16.78
N LEU A 526 40.14 17.22 17.58
CA LEU A 526 39.43 18.23 18.38
C LEU A 526 38.69 19.26 17.52
N VAL A 527 39.28 19.72 16.41
CA VAL A 527 38.63 20.66 15.48
C VAL A 527 37.39 20.02 14.85
N LEU A 528 37.50 18.77 14.39
CA LEU A 528 36.37 18.02 13.83
C LEU A 528 35.25 17.85 14.86
N LEU A 529 35.57 17.43 16.09
CA LEU A 529 34.57 17.23 17.13
C LEU A 529 33.88 18.54 17.55
N ASN A 530 34.60 19.67 17.62
CA ASN A 530 33.99 20.97 17.89
C ASN A 530 33.06 21.43 16.77
N SER A 531 33.42 21.20 15.51
CA SER A 531 32.54 21.50 14.37
C SER A 531 31.31 20.57 14.35
N ALA A 532 31.47 19.30 14.73
CA ALA A 532 30.34 18.38 14.93
C ALA A 532 29.41 18.88 16.05
N LEU A 533 29.96 19.39 17.15
CA LEU A 533 29.18 19.95 18.26
C LEU A 533 28.34 21.15 17.80
N GLU A 534 28.92 22.09 17.05
CA GLU A 534 28.20 23.23 16.47
C GLU A 534 27.03 22.77 15.59
N MET A 535 27.26 21.77 14.73
CA MET A 535 26.19 21.19 13.91
C MET A 535 25.10 20.52 14.74
N THR A 536 25.45 19.74 15.77
CA THR A 536 24.44 19.09 16.62
C THR A 536 23.55 20.12 17.34
N ALA A 537 24.12 21.25 17.77
CA ALA A 537 23.37 22.35 18.37
C ALA A 537 22.45 23.03 17.35
N LYS A 538 22.94 23.29 16.14
CA LYS A 538 22.16 23.91 15.05
C LYS A 538 20.96 23.06 14.62
N TYR A 539 21.12 21.73 14.56
CA TYR A 539 20.09 20.81 14.10
C TYR A 539 19.31 20.11 15.22
N HIS A 540 19.54 20.51 16.48
CA HIS A 540 18.87 19.98 17.67
C HIS A 540 19.05 18.45 17.88
N LEU A 541 20.21 17.91 17.51
CA LEU A 541 20.52 16.47 17.57
C LEU A 541 20.99 16.05 18.97
N SER A 542 20.10 16.02 19.96
CA SER A 542 20.53 15.91 21.38
C SER A 542 21.29 14.63 21.73
N TYR A 543 20.98 13.49 21.09
CA TYR A 543 21.70 12.23 21.29
C TYR A 543 23.14 12.33 20.77
N TYR A 544 23.32 12.86 19.56
CA TYR A 544 24.65 13.04 18.97
C TYR A 544 25.45 14.13 19.65
N GLU A 545 24.80 15.18 20.18
CA GLU A 545 25.46 16.18 21.01
C GLU A 545 26.11 15.54 22.26
N ALA A 546 25.39 14.62 22.92
CA ALA A 546 25.92 13.87 24.05
C ALA A 546 27.09 12.96 23.64
N LEU A 547 26.98 12.25 22.51
CA LEU A 547 28.07 11.42 21.98
C LEU A 547 29.32 12.24 21.64
N VAL A 548 29.17 13.40 20.98
CA VAL A 548 30.28 14.30 20.66
C VAL A 548 30.96 14.81 21.93
N LYS A 549 30.18 15.20 22.95
CA LYS A 549 30.74 15.62 24.26
C LYS A 549 31.52 14.50 24.94
N MET A 550 31.02 13.26 24.87
CA MET A 550 31.73 12.08 25.40
C MET A 550 33.06 11.86 24.66
N HIS A 551 33.07 11.99 23.33
CA HIS A 551 34.31 11.87 22.55
C HIS A 551 35.29 13.01 22.82
N LEU A 552 34.83 14.25 22.96
CA LEU A 552 35.67 15.38 23.34
C LEU A 552 36.34 15.14 24.70
N ALA A 553 35.59 14.65 25.69
CA ALA A 553 36.12 14.33 27.01
C ALA A 553 37.11 13.15 27.03
N ASN A 554 37.11 12.30 26.00
CA ASN A 554 38.08 11.20 25.88
C ASN A 554 39.36 11.61 25.14
N VAL A 555 39.31 12.69 24.36
CA VAL A 555 40.46 13.23 23.62
C VAL A 555 41.21 14.30 24.44
N GLN A 556 40.49 15.05 25.28
CA GLN A 556 41.03 16.00 26.26
C GLN A 556 41.49 15.26 27.52
#